data_AF-A0A925J5N3-F1
#
_entry.id   AF-A0A925J5N3-F1
#
_cell.length_a   1.000
_cell.length_b   1.000
_cell.length_c   1.000
_cell.angle_alpha   90.00
_cell.angle_beta   90.00
_cell.angle_gamma   90.00
#
_symmetry.space_group_name_H-M   'P 1'
#
loop_
_entity.id
_entity.type
_entity.pdbx_description
1 polymer ?
#
loop_
_entity_poly.entity_id
_entity_poly.type
_entity_poly.pdbx_seq_one_letter_code
_entity_poly.pdbx_strand_id
1 'polypeptide(L)'
;MKHMRRHVAFSVSLVAVLVLGACGGGAKADGAGSTSSGVALDASRVPEDLRALVPIVQEWGIGDDVDRGDKVEGASAEERQKLRDALAPHQDRITAWLNSFGQNVMPDEAAAFMYAQLALEEINAAERR
;
A
#
# COMPACT_ATOMS: atom_id res chain seq x y z
N MET A 1 -54.46 22.76 -5.99
CA MET A 1 -53.72 23.43 -7.09
C MET A 1 -53.05 22.35 -7.94
N LYS A 2 -53.25 22.41 -9.27
CA LYS A 2 -52.46 21.85 -10.40
C LYS A 2 -51.96 20.39 -10.26
N HIS A 3 -52.55 19.47 -11.05
CA HIS A 3 -51.98 18.93 -12.31
C HIS A 3 -50.64 18.20 -12.08
N MET A 4 -50.41 16.96 -12.52
CA MET A 4 -50.78 16.38 -13.80
C MET A 4 -50.50 14.87 -13.76
N ARG A 5 -51.45 14.05 -14.22
CA ARG A 5 -51.22 12.65 -14.64
C ARG A 5 -50.30 12.62 -15.86
N ARG A 6 -49.41 11.62 -15.97
CA ARG A 6 -49.13 10.91 -17.24
C ARG A 6 -48.75 9.44 -16.98
N HIS A 7 -49.67 8.54 -17.34
CA HIS A 7 -49.34 7.20 -17.83
C HIS A 7 -48.44 7.33 -19.07
N VAL A 8 -47.48 6.42 -19.28
CA VAL A 8 -47.30 5.73 -20.58
C VAL A 8 -46.55 4.40 -20.31
N ALA A 9 -47.13 3.31 -20.80
CA ALA A 9 -46.54 1.99 -20.92
C ALA A 9 -45.48 1.97 -22.05
N PHE A 10 -44.31 1.37 -21.82
CA PHE A 10 -43.35 1.00 -22.86
C PHE A 10 -42.53 -0.17 -22.30
N SER A 11 -42.16 -1.20 -23.02
CA SER A 11 -42.61 -1.83 -24.26
C SER A 11 -41.78 -3.11 -24.26
N VAL A 12 -42.38 -4.26 -24.56
CA VAL A 12 -41.61 -5.49 -24.78
C VAL A 12 -40.74 -5.24 -26.00
N SER A 13 -39.43 -5.41 -25.86
CA SER A 13 -38.54 -5.61 -27.00
C SER A 13 -37.52 -6.69 -26.66
N LEU A 14 -37.98 -7.90 -26.94
CA LEU A 14 -37.20 -9.03 -27.38
C LEU A 14 -36.21 -8.56 -28.48
N VAL A 15 -34.91 -8.60 -28.20
CA VAL A 15 -33.90 -8.69 -29.25
C VAL A 15 -33.01 -9.88 -28.91
N ALA A 16 -33.29 -10.98 -29.61
CA ALA A 16 -32.39 -12.10 -29.71
C ALA A 16 -31.25 -11.71 -30.66
N VAL A 17 -30.00 -11.73 -30.17
CA VAL A 17 -28.82 -11.76 -31.04
C VAL A 17 -28.18 -13.14 -30.87
N LEU A 18 -28.28 -13.94 -31.93
CA LEU A 18 -27.70 -15.26 -32.06
C LEU A 18 -26.18 -15.16 -32.33
N VAL A 19 -25.44 -15.81 -31.44
CA VAL A 19 -24.18 -16.58 -31.57
C VAL A 19 -23.48 -16.57 -32.94
N LEU A 20 -22.18 -16.29 -32.94
CA LEU A 20 -21.07 -17.20 -33.35
C LEU A 20 -19.77 -16.42 -33.53
N GLY A 21 -18.71 -16.79 -32.79
CA GLY A 21 -17.38 -16.27 -33.08
C GLY A 21 -16.31 -16.50 -32.03
N ALA A 22 -15.71 -17.70 -32.09
CA ALA A 22 -14.30 -17.96 -31.82
C ALA A 22 -13.76 -18.07 -30.38
N CYS A 23 -12.83 -19.03 -30.28
CA CYS A 23 -12.14 -19.57 -29.14
C CYS A 23 -11.20 -18.60 -28.41
N GLY A 24 -10.93 -18.94 -27.14
CA GLY A 24 -9.89 -18.36 -26.30
C GLY A 24 -10.54 -17.76 -25.05
N GLY A 25 -10.62 -18.42 -23.90
CA GLY A 25 -9.63 -19.29 -23.28
C GLY A 25 -9.18 -18.60 -22.01
N GLY A 26 -9.67 -19.08 -20.86
CA GLY A 26 -8.98 -18.96 -19.58
C GLY A 26 -8.95 -17.58 -18.93
N ALA A 27 -9.65 -17.48 -17.79
CA ALA A 27 -9.33 -16.54 -16.75
C ALA A 27 -7.82 -16.55 -16.42
N LYS A 28 -7.23 -15.37 -16.28
CA LYS A 28 -6.47 -15.03 -15.07
C LYS A 28 -6.56 -13.52 -14.87
N ALA A 29 -6.94 -13.16 -13.65
CA ALA A 29 -6.63 -11.86 -13.09
C ALA A 29 -5.12 -11.67 -13.26
N ASP A 30 -4.74 -10.69 -14.07
CA ASP A 30 -3.45 -10.06 -13.92
C ASP A 30 -3.49 -9.40 -12.54
N GLY A 31 -2.99 -10.12 -11.56
CA GLY A 31 -2.50 -9.52 -10.35
C GLY A 31 -1.52 -8.45 -10.81
N ALA A 32 -1.96 -7.20 -10.75
CA ALA A 32 -1.06 -6.09 -10.54
C ALA A 32 -0.36 -6.40 -9.22
N GLY A 33 0.71 -7.19 -9.30
CA GLY A 33 1.78 -7.11 -8.34
C GLY A 33 2.21 -5.66 -8.41
N SER A 34 1.68 -4.85 -7.48
CA SER A 34 2.23 -3.54 -7.18
C SER A 34 3.62 -3.81 -6.66
N THR A 35 4.55 -3.96 -7.61
CA THR A 35 5.96 -3.75 -7.36
C THR A 35 6.03 -2.25 -7.15
N SER A 36 5.73 -1.84 -5.90
CA SER A 36 6.24 -0.59 -5.33
C SER A 36 7.64 -0.45 -5.92
N SER A 37 7.83 0.56 -6.76
CA SER A 37 9.14 0.88 -7.31
C SER A 37 9.95 1.43 -6.15
N GLY A 38 10.33 0.53 -5.25
CA GLY A 38 11.10 0.84 -4.06
C GLY A 38 12.39 1.47 -4.53
N VAL A 39 12.60 2.72 -4.15
CA VAL A 39 13.87 3.38 -4.34
C VAL A 39 14.93 2.48 -3.70
N ALA A 40 15.94 2.09 -4.47
CA ALA A 40 17.04 1.31 -3.94
C ALA A 40 17.78 2.13 -2.89
N LEU A 41 17.81 1.65 -1.66
CA LEU A 41 18.40 2.39 -0.54
C LEU A 41 19.91 2.14 -0.45
N ASP A 42 20.70 3.20 -0.27
CA ASP A 42 22.13 3.06 0.00
C ASP A 42 22.37 2.79 1.49
N ALA A 43 22.65 1.52 1.83
CA ALA A 43 22.94 1.12 3.20
C ALA A 43 24.15 1.83 3.82
N SER A 44 25.07 2.39 3.03
CA SER A 44 26.21 3.14 3.56
C SER A 44 25.78 4.48 4.20
N ARG A 45 24.63 5.02 3.79
CA ARG A 45 24.02 6.26 4.33
C ARG A 45 23.14 6.03 5.56
N VAL A 46 22.94 4.76 5.93
CA VAL A 46 22.21 4.34 7.13
C VAL A 46 23.21 4.07 8.27
N PRO A 47 22.91 4.48 9.52
CA PRO A 47 23.71 4.13 10.68
C PRO A 47 23.97 2.63 10.77
N GLU A 48 25.18 2.24 11.14
CA GLU A 48 25.64 0.84 11.10
C GLU A 48 24.69 -0.12 11.81
N ASP A 49 24.18 0.28 12.96
CA ASP A 49 23.26 -0.48 13.81
C ASP A 49 21.85 -0.64 13.21
N LEU A 50 21.50 0.15 12.19
CA LEU A 50 20.22 0.10 11.48
C LEU A 50 20.33 -0.50 10.08
N ARG A 51 21.53 -0.72 9.53
CA ARG A 51 21.73 -1.21 8.16
C ARG A 51 21.02 -2.54 7.88
N ALA A 52 20.92 -3.41 8.89
CA ALA A 52 20.22 -4.69 8.77
C ALA A 52 18.72 -4.54 8.45
N LEU A 53 18.14 -3.38 8.76
CA LEU A 53 16.72 -3.07 8.49
C LEU A 53 16.50 -2.59 7.06
N VAL A 54 17.54 -2.26 6.30
CA VAL A 54 17.41 -1.72 4.94
C VAL A 54 16.52 -2.56 4.04
N PRO A 55 16.64 -3.91 3.97
CA PRO A 55 15.78 -4.71 3.12
C PRO A 55 14.29 -4.59 3.48
N ILE A 56 13.95 -4.57 4.78
CA ILE A 56 12.55 -4.47 5.19
C ILE A 56 12.01 -3.05 5.04
N VAL A 57 12.86 -2.05 5.28
CA VAL A 57 12.50 -0.64 5.06
C VAL A 57 12.32 -0.35 3.57
N GLN A 58 13.11 -0.94 2.68
CA GLN A 58 12.91 -0.79 1.24
C GLN A 58 11.56 -1.38 0.78
N GLU A 59 11.09 -2.42 1.46
CA GLU A 59 9.81 -3.06 1.16
C GLU A 59 8.60 -2.29 1.73
N TRP A 60 8.75 -1.67 2.91
CA TRP A 60 7.65 -1.06 3.68
C TRP A 60 7.69 0.47 3.77
N GLY A 61 8.80 1.10 3.39
CA GLY A 61 9.04 2.54 3.43
C GLY A 61 8.36 3.29 2.29
N ILE A 62 7.06 3.08 2.11
CA ILE A 62 6.25 3.68 1.03
C ILE A 62 5.79 5.07 1.47
N GLY A 63 6.21 6.09 0.72
CA GLY A 63 5.92 7.50 1.04
C GLY A 63 4.48 7.91 0.88
N ASP A 64 3.83 7.41 -0.18
CA ASP A 64 2.41 7.67 -0.46
C ASP A 64 1.53 6.90 0.54
N ASP A 65 0.56 7.59 1.13
CA ASP A 65 -0.30 7.03 2.17
C ASP A 65 -1.38 6.11 1.62
N VAL A 66 -1.85 6.32 0.39
CA VAL A 66 -2.78 5.43 -0.30
C VAL A 66 -2.08 4.11 -0.61
N ASP A 67 -0.91 4.15 -1.26
CA ASP A 67 -0.16 2.94 -1.62
C ASP A 67 0.29 2.14 -0.38
N ARG A 68 0.71 2.84 0.69
CA ARG A 68 1.10 2.21 1.95
C ARG A 68 -0.12 1.57 2.63
N GLY A 69 -1.26 2.25 2.65
CA GLY A 69 -2.53 1.73 3.17
C GLY A 69 -2.96 0.46 2.43
N ASP A 70 -2.95 0.48 1.10
CA ASP A 70 -3.26 -0.68 0.26
C ASP A 70 -2.32 -1.87 0.55
N LYS A 71 -1.02 -1.62 0.75
CA LYS A 71 -0.07 -2.66 1.16
C LYS A 71 -0.40 -3.21 2.55
N VAL A 72 -0.71 -2.35 3.53
CA VAL A 72 -1.05 -2.77 4.91
C VAL A 72 -2.32 -3.63 4.94
N GLU A 73 -3.35 -3.23 4.19
CA GLU A 73 -4.61 -3.96 4.09
C GLU A 73 -4.46 -5.29 3.35
N GLY A 74 -3.66 -5.32 2.29
CA GLY A 74 -3.40 -6.52 1.49
C GLY A 74 -2.39 -7.50 2.10
N ALA A 75 -1.56 -7.06 3.05
CA ALA A 75 -0.51 -7.88 3.65
C ALA A 75 -1.05 -9.02 4.52
N SER A 76 -0.37 -10.16 4.49
CA SER A 76 -0.66 -11.29 5.37
C SER A 76 -0.32 -10.98 6.82
N ALA A 77 -0.85 -11.78 7.76
CA ALA A 77 -0.51 -11.63 9.18
C ALA A 77 0.99 -11.83 9.43
N GLU A 78 1.62 -12.75 8.70
CA GLU A 78 3.04 -13.05 8.76
C GLU A 78 3.89 -11.89 8.24
N GLU A 79 3.49 -11.25 7.14
CA GLU A 79 4.16 -10.07 6.59
C GLU A 79 4.11 -8.89 7.56
N ARG A 80 2.93 -8.64 8.16
CA ARG A 80 2.77 -7.61 9.20
C ARG A 80 3.60 -7.93 10.45
N GLN A 81 3.65 -9.20 10.85
CA GLN A 81 4.47 -9.64 11.99
C GLN A 81 5.96 -9.47 11.71
N LYS A 82 6.42 -9.79 10.50
CA LYS A 82 7.81 -9.59 10.08
C LYS A 82 8.22 -8.12 10.19
N LEU A 83 7.36 -7.18 9.78
CA LEU A 83 7.62 -5.76 9.96
C LEU A 83 7.72 -5.37 11.43
N ARG A 84 6.76 -5.81 12.25
CA ARG A 84 6.76 -5.58 13.70
C ARG A 84 8.04 -6.06 14.35
N ASP A 85 8.41 -7.31 14.13
CA ASP A 85 9.58 -7.93 14.75
C ASP A 85 10.87 -7.22 14.37
N ALA A 86 10.97 -6.73 13.14
CA ALA A 86 12.14 -6.01 12.68
C ALA A 86 12.22 -4.57 13.22
N LEU A 87 11.12 -3.81 13.24
CA LEU A 87 11.15 -2.39 13.58
C LEU A 87 10.93 -2.10 15.06
N ALA A 88 10.08 -2.87 15.75
CA ALA A 88 9.69 -2.58 17.13
C ALA A 88 10.88 -2.42 18.10
N PRO A 89 11.93 -3.25 18.03
CA PRO A 89 13.10 -3.10 18.91
C PRO A 89 13.95 -1.85 18.64
N HIS A 90 13.80 -1.23 17.46
CA HIS A 90 14.65 -0.15 16.99
C HIS A 90 13.95 1.21 16.91
N GLN A 91 12.65 1.30 17.25
CA GLN A 91 11.87 2.53 17.06
C GLN A 91 12.51 3.76 17.69
N ASP A 92 12.91 3.69 18.96
CA ASP A 92 13.56 4.83 19.65
C ASP A 92 14.86 5.24 18.96
N ARG A 93 15.63 4.25 18.50
CA ARG A 93 16.90 4.47 17.82
C ARG A 93 16.71 5.10 16.43
N ILE A 94 15.70 4.65 15.69
CA ILE A 94 15.30 5.21 14.40
C ILE A 94 14.84 6.65 14.61
N THR A 95 13.91 6.88 15.54
CA THR A 95 13.40 8.23 15.88
C THR A 95 14.53 9.17 16.28
N ALA A 96 15.51 8.73 17.08
CA ALA A 96 16.68 9.53 17.43
C ALA A 96 17.53 9.90 16.20
N TRP A 97 17.70 8.99 15.24
CA TRP A 97 18.38 9.28 13.98
C TRP A 97 17.59 10.28 13.13
N LEU A 98 16.28 10.10 12.97
CA LEU A 98 15.42 11.01 12.21
C LEU A 98 15.42 12.41 12.82
N ASN A 99 15.38 12.52 14.15
CA ASN A 99 15.44 13.79 14.86
C ASN A 99 16.78 14.53 14.67
N SER A 100 17.87 13.81 14.39
CA SER A 100 19.19 14.42 14.20
C SER A 100 19.28 15.33 12.97
N PHE A 101 18.38 15.20 12.00
CA PHE A 101 18.32 16.07 10.83
C PHE A 101 17.73 17.46 11.15
N GLY A 102 16.94 17.60 12.23
CA GLY A 102 16.35 18.88 12.62
C GLY A 102 15.43 19.46 11.55
N GLN A 103 15.82 20.61 10.97
CA GLN A 103 15.10 21.26 9.85
C GLN A 103 15.81 21.07 8.51
N ASN A 104 16.89 20.28 8.48
CA ASN A 104 17.61 20.00 7.25
C ASN A 104 16.83 19.00 6.39
N VAL A 105 17.14 19.00 5.09
CA VAL A 105 16.59 18.01 4.16
C VAL A 105 17.01 16.60 4.60
N MET A 106 16.02 15.74 4.75
CA MET A 106 16.21 14.33 5.09
C MET A 106 16.64 13.55 3.85
N PRO A 107 17.67 12.69 3.94
CA PRO A 107 18.04 11.82 2.84
C PRO A 107 16.97 10.74 2.60
N ASP A 108 16.88 10.24 1.37
CA ASP A 108 15.88 9.24 0.95
C ASP A 108 15.85 8.01 1.86
N GLU A 109 17.02 7.56 2.35
CA GLU A 109 17.09 6.43 3.28
C GLU A 109 16.40 6.73 4.60
N ALA A 110 16.63 7.91 5.18
CA ALA A 110 15.96 8.31 6.41
C ALA A 110 14.45 8.50 6.19
N ALA A 111 14.03 9.03 5.04
CA ALA A 111 12.62 9.13 4.68
C ALA A 111 11.96 7.74 4.60
N ALA A 112 12.61 6.77 3.96
CA ALA A 112 12.11 5.40 3.90
C ALA A 112 11.94 4.77 5.30
N PHE A 113 12.88 4.99 6.21
CA PHE A 113 12.78 4.54 7.61
C PHE A 113 11.59 5.20 8.34
N MET A 114 11.38 6.50 8.14
CA MET A 114 10.22 7.22 8.67
C MET A 114 8.91 6.60 8.15
N TYR A 115 8.79 6.36 6.84
CA TYR A 115 7.58 5.77 6.26
C TYR A 115 7.35 4.33 6.67
N ALA A 116 8.42 3.55 6.93
CA ALA A 116 8.30 2.21 7.47
C ALA A 116 7.76 2.22 8.91
N GLN A 117 8.11 3.23 9.73
CA GLN A 117 7.48 3.42 11.05
C GLN A 117 5.99 3.76 10.93
N LEU A 118 5.59 4.58 9.94
CA LEU A 118 4.18 4.85 9.68
C LEU A 118 3.41 3.60 9.23
N ALA A 119 4.00 2.76 8.38
CA ALA A 119 3.40 1.48 8.00
C ALA A 119 3.14 0.59 9.23
N LEU A 120 4.10 0.54 10.17
CA LEU A 120 3.94 -0.18 11.43
C LEU A 120 2.80 0.39 12.28
N GLU A 121 2.68 1.72 12.37
CA GLU A 121 1.57 2.37 13.08
C GLU A 121 0.21 2.06 12.46
N GLU A 122 0.12 2.08 11.13
CA GLU A 122 -1.09 1.75 10.36
C GLU A 122 -1.51 0.29 10.58
N ILE A 123 -0.57 -0.65 10.55
CA ILE A 123 -0.80 -2.05 10.91
C ILE A 123 -1.40 -2.15 12.31
N ASN A 124 -0.76 -1.49 13.30
CA ASN A 124 -1.23 -1.53 14.67
C ASN A 124 -2.62 -0.89 14.81
N ALA A 125 -2.93 0.13 14.00
CA ALA A 125 -4.24 0.78 13.99
C ALA A 125 -5.32 -0.10 13.33
N ALA A 126 -5.00 -0.78 12.24
CA ALA A 126 -5.92 -1.67 11.54
C ALA A 126 -6.34 -2.87 12.42
N GLU A 127 -5.42 -3.42 13.20
CA GLU A 127 -5.68 -4.56 14.11
C GLU A 127 -6.48 -4.19 15.37
N ARG A 128 -6.65 -2.89 15.66
CA ARG A 128 -7.50 -2.39 16.75
C ARG A 128 -8.95 -2.12 16.35
N ARG A 129 -9.28 -2.18 15.06
CA ARG A 129 -10.62 -1.94 14.52
C ARG A 129 -11.47 -3.21 14.58
#